data_AF-W4GUF1-F1
#
_entry.id   AF-W4GUF1-F1
#
_cell.length_a   1.000
_cell.length_b   1.000
_cell.length_c   1.000
_cell.angle_alpha   90.00
_cell.angle_beta   90.00
_cell.angle_gamma   90.00
#
_symmetry.space_group_name_H-M   'P 1'
#
loop_
_entity.id
_entity.type
_entity.pdbx_description
1 polymer ?
#
loop_
_entity_poly.entity_id
_entity_poly.type
_entity_poly.pdbx_seq_one_letter_code
_entity_poly.pdbx_strand_id
1 'polypeptide(L)'
;MGHGQFVSTMLVHTTVVNPGLNWIRAPGRFSKSVAILYSIGFLIAIASVSIGYEVANNPPNFYVVMGVSRDTPFSEIKKAYRSRSVELHPDKNPSPNAADEFKRLRLAYDVLSDSTKRDVYDFYGEDDALKEEGKAQSSSDLGQITSLLSYYVVWAILTYVLTLGDAPDVRAWAYSGCLLMLVAEINITLAKVGLSKAFFPQITVYELVQFMHLLYPPFMNGCRSMGAFYVRNLVQENYDLSIELLKSNKVGTTSSPYLIFLYPRL
;
A
#
# COMPACT_ATOMS: atom_id res chain seq x y z
N MET A 1 2.28 -4.32 -10.78
CA MET A 1 3.56 -4.41 -10.07
C MET A 1 4.49 -5.34 -10.83
N GLY A 2 5.53 -4.80 -11.47
CA GLY A 2 6.56 -5.65 -12.08
C GLY A 2 7.18 -6.56 -11.02
N HIS A 3 7.53 -7.80 -11.39
CA HIS A 3 8.08 -8.78 -10.45
C HIS A 3 9.28 -8.23 -9.66
N GLY A 4 10.05 -7.31 -10.26
CA GLY A 4 11.17 -6.61 -9.62
C GLY A 4 10.78 -5.57 -8.56
N GLN A 5 9.68 -4.83 -8.74
CA GLN A 5 9.22 -3.86 -7.74
C GLN A 5 8.71 -4.57 -6.47
N PHE A 6 8.02 -5.70 -6.63
CA PHE A 6 7.59 -6.54 -5.51
C PHE A 6 8.79 -7.08 -4.71
N VAL A 7 9.82 -7.60 -5.38
CA VAL A 7 11.02 -8.10 -4.69
C VAL A 7 11.80 -6.96 -4.03
N SER A 8 11.93 -5.81 -4.69
CA SER A 8 12.62 -4.63 -4.13
C SER A 8 11.92 -4.12 -2.86
N THR A 9 10.60 -3.96 -2.89
CA THR A 9 9.82 -3.52 -1.72
C THR A 9 9.92 -4.53 -0.58
N MET A 10 9.86 -5.82 -0.87
CA MET A 10 10.04 -6.88 0.13
C MET A 10 11.45 -6.87 0.75
N LEU A 11 12.49 -6.69 -0.06
CA LEU A 11 13.87 -6.61 0.40
C LEU A 11 14.07 -5.40 1.32
N VAL A 12 13.63 -4.21 0.90
CA VAL A 12 13.73 -2.99 1.72
C VAL A 12 13.01 -3.16 3.05
N HIS A 13 11.81 -3.76 3.05
CA HIS A 13 11.09 -4.01 4.29
C HIS A 13 11.82 -4.98 5.23
N THR A 14 12.42 -6.03 4.67
CA THR A 14 13.07 -7.07 5.47
C THR A 14 14.44 -6.64 5.99
N THR A 15 15.22 -5.89 5.20
CA THR A 15 16.62 -5.53 5.53
C THR A 15 16.76 -4.16 6.18
N VAL A 16 15.88 -3.21 5.86
CA VAL A 16 15.99 -1.83 6.36
C VAL A 16 14.90 -1.53 7.38
N VAL A 17 13.63 -1.77 7.01
CA VAL A 17 12.50 -1.33 7.84
C VAL A 17 12.37 -2.15 9.12
N ASN A 18 12.40 -3.48 9.02
CA ASN A 18 12.26 -4.36 10.18
C ASN A 18 13.39 -4.16 11.21
N PRO A 19 14.68 -4.16 10.84
CA PRO A 19 15.76 -3.88 11.79
C PRO A 19 15.69 -2.46 12.37
N GLY A 20 15.34 -1.46 11.55
CA GLY A 20 15.18 -0.07 11.99
C GLY A 20 14.08 0.08 13.04
N LEU A 21 12.91 -0.50 12.80
CA LEU A 21 11.80 -0.49 13.77
C LEU A 21 12.14 -1.26 15.05
N ASN A 22 12.82 -2.41 14.93
CA ASN A 22 13.28 -3.16 16.09
C ASN A 22 14.29 -2.37 16.93
N TRP A 23 15.16 -1.59 16.28
CA TRP A 23 16.11 -0.70 16.96
C TRP A 23 15.42 0.45 17.69
N ILE A 24 14.39 1.06 17.08
CA ILE A 24 13.57 2.12 17.72
C ILE A 24 12.81 1.56 18.92
N ARG A 25 12.31 0.32 18.81
CA ARG A 25 11.49 -0.36 19.82
C ARG A 25 12.29 -1.16 20.85
N ALA A 26 13.62 -1.05 20.86
CA ALA A 26 14.46 -1.76 21.80
C ALA A 26 14.09 -1.38 23.26
N PRO A 27 13.97 -2.37 24.18
CA PRO A 27 13.56 -2.11 25.55
C PRO A 27 14.56 -1.18 26.25
N GLY A 28 14.06 -0.13 26.90
CA GLY A 28 14.86 0.79 27.72
C GLY A 28 15.48 1.99 27.00
N ARG A 29 15.30 2.14 25.67
CA ARG A 29 15.87 3.28 24.92
C ARG A 29 15.01 4.55 24.95
N PHE A 30 13.71 4.43 24.71
CA PHE A 30 12.77 5.55 24.66
C PHE A 30 11.51 5.26 25.49
N SER A 31 10.81 6.33 25.92
CA SER A 31 9.47 6.21 26.47
C SER A 31 8.51 5.62 25.43
N LYS A 32 7.54 4.82 25.89
CA LYS A 32 6.65 4.03 25.03
C LYS A 32 5.95 4.87 23.95
N SER A 33 5.40 6.03 24.31
CA SER A 33 4.70 6.93 23.38
C SER A 33 5.65 7.58 22.36
N VAL A 34 6.88 7.88 22.79
CA VAL A 34 7.91 8.49 21.95
C VAL A 34 8.44 7.47 20.93
N ALA A 35 8.60 6.20 21.33
CA ALA A 35 9.01 5.13 20.43
C ALA A 35 7.99 4.90 19.29
N ILE A 36 6.69 5.01 19.58
CA ILE A 36 5.63 4.93 18.55
C ILE A 36 5.70 6.11 17.60
N LEU A 37 5.83 7.33 18.13
CA LEU A 37 5.93 8.54 17.31
C LEU A 37 7.13 8.47 16.35
N TYR A 38 8.30 8.04 16.85
CA TYR A 38 9.47 7.83 16.02
C TYR A 38 9.31 6.69 15.01
N SER A 39 8.59 5.62 15.37
CA SER A 39 8.28 4.53 14.43
C SER A 39 7.37 5.00 13.30
N ILE A 40 6.34 5.79 13.61
CA ILE A 40 5.46 6.40 12.60
C ILE A 40 6.25 7.37 11.72
N GLY A 41 7.04 8.26 12.31
CA GLY A 41 7.88 9.20 11.56
C GLY A 41 8.89 8.48 10.66
N PHE A 42 9.52 7.41 11.14
CA PHE A 42 10.43 6.57 10.34
C PHE A 42 9.71 5.91 9.17
N LEU A 43 8.52 5.35 9.39
CA LEU A 43 7.70 4.75 8.32
C LEU A 43 7.28 5.79 7.28
N ILE A 44 6.86 6.98 7.70
CA ILE A 44 6.51 8.08 6.79
C ILE A 44 7.73 8.52 5.99
N ALA A 45 8.91 8.61 6.61
CA ALA A 45 10.14 8.98 5.91
C ALA A 45 10.53 7.94 4.85
N ILE A 46 10.48 6.65 5.20
CA ILE A 46 10.75 5.55 4.25
C ILE A 46 9.71 5.55 3.12
N ALA A 47 8.43 5.70 3.44
CA ALA A 47 7.38 5.79 2.42
C ALA A 47 7.60 6.98 1.49
N SER A 48 7.96 8.15 2.02
CA SER A 48 8.25 9.36 1.24
C SER A 48 9.44 9.17 0.30
N VAL A 49 10.51 8.54 0.79
CA VAL A 49 11.69 8.21 -0.03
C VAL A 49 11.35 7.17 -1.10
N SER A 50 10.57 6.14 -0.75
CA SER A 50 10.14 5.10 -1.69
C SER A 50 9.28 5.67 -2.80
N ILE A 51 8.31 6.52 -2.46
CA ILE A 51 7.46 7.22 -3.44
C ILE A 51 8.32 8.14 -4.31
N GLY A 52 9.24 8.91 -3.72
CA GLY A 52 10.14 9.78 -4.47
C GLY A 52 11.03 9.02 -5.45
N TYR A 53 11.56 7.87 -5.02
CA TYR A 53 12.35 6.97 -5.88
C TYR A 53 11.50 6.40 -7.01
N GLU A 54 10.26 6.01 -6.73
CA GLU A 54 9.36 5.47 -7.73
C GLU A 54 8.95 6.52 -8.76
N VAL A 55 8.62 7.74 -8.32
CA VAL A 55 8.31 8.87 -9.20
C VAL A 55 9.51 9.27 -10.06
N ALA A 56 10.74 9.17 -9.55
CA ALA A 56 11.94 9.52 -10.29
C ALA A 56 12.33 8.48 -11.35
N ASN A 57 12.04 7.20 -11.11
CA ASN A 57 12.47 6.11 -11.99
C ASN A 57 11.36 5.59 -12.92
N ASN A 58 10.10 5.80 -12.57
CA ASN A 58 8.99 5.42 -13.44
C ASN A 58 8.77 6.49 -14.51
N PRO A 59 8.56 6.07 -15.77
CA PRO A 59 8.29 7.02 -16.83
C PRO A 59 6.94 7.70 -16.60
N PRO A 60 6.79 8.99 -16.96
CA PRO A 60 5.55 9.73 -16.73
C PRO A 60 4.38 9.08 -17.48
N ASN A 61 3.22 9.11 -16.83
CA ASN A 61 1.95 8.63 -17.36
C ASN A 61 1.62 9.30 -18.71
N PHE A 62 1.06 8.55 -19.66
CA PHE A 62 0.64 9.05 -20.96
C PHE A 62 -0.30 10.26 -20.92
N TYR A 63 -1.20 10.35 -19.94
CA TYR A 63 -2.05 11.53 -19.75
C TYR A 63 -1.25 12.76 -19.31
N VAL A 64 -0.24 12.57 -18.46
CA VAL A 64 0.68 13.64 -18.03
C VAL A 64 1.56 14.10 -19.20
N VAL A 65 2.10 13.15 -19.98
CA VAL A 65 2.92 13.43 -21.17
C VAL A 65 2.14 14.24 -22.21
N MET A 66 0.88 13.87 -22.46
CA MET A 66 0.01 14.62 -23.38
C MET A 66 -0.59 15.89 -22.76
N GLY A 67 -0.53 16.05 -21.43
CA GLY A 67 -1.12 17.18 -20.72
C GLY A 67 -2.65 17.21 -20.76
N VAL A 68 -3.29 16.04 -20.85
CA VAL A 68 -4.75 15.88 -20.93
C VAL A 68 -5.27 15.10 -19.72
N SER A 69 -6.59 15.10 -19.51
CA SER A 69 -7.22 14.32 -18.45
C SER A 69 -7.62 12.93 -18.97
N ARG A 70 -7.79 11.96 -18.05
CA ARG A 70 -8.27 10.61 -18.37
C ARG A 70 -9.63 10.59 -19.06
N ASP A 71 -10.47 11.61 -18.91
CA ASP A 71 -11.79 11.66 -19.56
C ASP A 71 -11.80 12.50 -20.85
N THR A 72 -10.64 13.00 -21.31
CA THR A 72 -10.56 13.86 -22.50
C THR A 72 -10.99 13.11 -23.77
N PRO A 73 -11.87 13.69 -24.61
CA PRO A 73 -12.33 13.05 -25.84
C PRO A 73 -11.20 12.95 -26.88
N PHE A 74 -11.33 11.97 -27.80
CA PHE A 74 -10.31 11.71 -28.83
C PHE A 74 -9.98 12.95 -29.70
N SER A 75 -10.96 13.82 -29.94
CA SER A 75 -10.77 15.08 -30.69
C SER A 75 -9.76 16.02 -30.01
N GLU A 76 -9.84 16.14 -28.69
CA GLU A 76 -8.94 16.96 -27.88
C GLU A 76 -7.57 16.30 -27.72
N ILE A 77 -7.53 14.96 -27.58
CA ILE A 77 -6.28 14.19 -27.56
C ILE A 77 -5.46 14.44 -28.83
N LYS A 78 -6.11 14.39 -30.00
CA LYS A 78 -5.45 14.66 -31.30
C LYS A 78 -4.94 16.09 -31.40
N LYS A 79 -5.65 17.06 -30.83
CA LYS A 79 -5.22 18.46 -30.79
C LYS A 79 -4.02 18.65 -29.87
N ALA A 80 -4.05 18.05 -28.68
CA ALA A 80 -2.97 18.09 -27.70
C ALA A 80 -1.68 17.47 -28.27
N TYR A 81 -1.79 16.30 -28.92
CA TYR A 81 -0.66 15.66 -29.60
C TYR A 81 -0.01 16.59 -30.62
N ARG A 82 -0.79 17.23 -31.51
CA ARG A 82 -0.25 18.15 -32.52
C ARG A 82 0.52 19.32 -31.91
N SER A 83 0.01 19.92 -30.82
CA SER A 83 0.72 21.01 -30.12
C SER A 83 2.04 20.51 -29.54
N ARG A 84 1.98 19.44 -28.75
CA ARG A 84 3.13 18.85 -28.06
C ARG A 84 4.19 18.31 -29.01
N SER A 85 3.80 17.75 -30.16
CA SER A 85 4.76 17.25 -31.15
C SER A 85 5.61 18.35 -31.76
N VAL A 86 5.08 19.57 -31.90
CA VAL A 86 5.85 20.72 -32.41
C VAL A 86 6.81 21.25 -31.36
N GLU A 87 6.39 21.26 -30.09
CA GLU A 87 7.20 21.69 -28.94
C GLU A 87 8.34 20.71 -28.65
N LEU A 88 8.07 19.41 -28.68
CA LEU A 88 9.03 18.34 -28.34
C LEU A 88 9.80 17.81 -29.56
N HIS A 89 9.73 18.49 -30.71
CA HIS A 89 10.44 18.04 -31.90
C HIS A 89 11.96 18.06 -31.67
N PRO A 90 12.72 16.99 -31.99
CA PRO A 90 14.16 16.91 -31.73
C PRO A 90 14.96 18.03 -32.41
N ASP A 91 14.50 18.53 -33.56
CA ASP A 91 15.16 19.67 -34.24
C ASP A 91 14.93 21.03 -33.56
N LYS A 92 13.86 21.17 -32.76
CA LYS A 92 13.48 22.44 -32.12
C LYS A 92 13.84 22.47 -30.63
N ASN A 93 13.91 21.30 -30.00
CA ASN A 93 14.22 21.15 -28.59
C ASN A 93 15.70 20.76 -28.42
N PRO A 94 16.57 21.65 -27.91
CA PRO A 94 17.99 21.37 -27.69
C PRO A 94 18.26 20.47 -26.48
N SER A 95 17.23 19.93 -25.82
CA SER A 95 17.38 19.00 -24.70
C SER A 95 18.05 17.70 -25.16
N PRO A 96 19.03 17.16 -24.38
CA PRO A 96 19.63 15.85 -24.67
C PRO A 96 18.61 14.70 -24.65
N ASN A 97 17.47 14.89 -23.99
CA ASN A 97 16.39 13.89 -23.88
C ASN A 97 15.24 14.12 -24.87
N ALA A 98 15.35 15.08 -25.79
CA ALA A 98 14.26 15.44 -26.70
C ALA A 98 13.77 14.24 -27.54
N ALA A 99 14.69 13.37 -27.97
CA ALA A 99 14.35 12.17 -28.73
C ALA A 99 13.51 11.17 -27.91
N ASP A 100 13.85 10.98 -26.64
CA ASP A 100 13.14 10.07 -25.72
C ASP A 100 11.78 10.62 -25.34
N GLU A 101 11.69 11.92 -25.05
CA GLU A 101 10.42 12.63 -24.78
C GLU A 101 9.48 12.56 -25.99
N PHE A 102 10.00 12.74 -27.20
CA PHE A 102 9.22 12.64 -28.42
C PHE A 102 8.74 11.20 -28.68
N LYS A 103 9.60 10.20 -28.44
CA LYS A 103 9.23 8.78 -28.52
C LYS A 103 8.12 8.45 -27.53
N ARG A 104 8.20 8.96 -26.30
CA ARG A 104 7.16 8.81 -25.26
C ARG A 104 5.84 9.45 -25.69
N LEU A 105 5.88 10.65 -26.24
CA LEU A 105 4.68 11.33 -26.75
C LEU A 105 4.00 10.52 -27.85
N ARG A 106 4.77 9.93 -28.76
CA ARG A 106 4.24 9.07 -29.83
C ARG A 106 3.56 7.80 -29.28
N LEU A 107 4.20 7.15 -28.31
CA LEU A 107 3.61 5.97 -27.62
C LEU A 107 2.31 6.35 -26.89
N ALA A 108 2.31 7.47 -26.19
CA ALA A 108 1.12 7.99 -25.51
C ALA A 108 -0.05 8.20 -26.48
N TYR A 109 0.22 8.76 -27.66
CA TYR A 109 -0.82 8.93 -28.68
C TYR A 109 -1.29 7.59 -29.26
N ASP A 110 -0.40 6.64 -29.55
CA ASP A 110 -0.80 5.33 -30.08
C ASP A 110 -1.78 4.62 -29.15
N VAL A 111 -1.46 4.58 -27.85
CA VAL A 111 -2.27 3.93 -26.82
C VAL A 111 -3.57 4.70 -26.54
N LEU A 112 -3.50 6.02 -26.39
CA LEU A 112 -4.68 6.82 -26.01
C LEU A 112 -5.61 7.15 -27.20
N SER A 113 -5.17 6.93 -28.43
CA SER A 113 -6.00 7.13 -29.64
C SER A 113 -6.97 5.98 -29.92
N ASP A 114 -6.67 4.77 -29.43
CA ASP A 114 -7.52 3.60 -29.55
C ASP A 114 -8.30 3.39 -28.25
N SER A 115 -9.63 3.26 -28.34
CA SER A 115 -10.49 3.02 -27.18
C SER A 115 -10.11 1.75 -26.41
N THR A 116 -9.74 0.69 -27.13
CA THR A 116 -9.41 -0.61 -26.54
C THR A 116 -8.08 -0.54 -25.80
N LYS A 117 -7.05 0.04 -26.42
CA LYS A 117 -5.73 0.21 -25.79
C LYS A 117 -5.78 1.20 -24.63
N ARG A 118 -6.61 2.24 -24.72
CA ARG A 118 -6.84 3.19 -23.63
C ARG A 118 -7.47 2.52 -22.42
N ASP A 119 -8.48 1.69 -22.62
CA ASP A 119 -9.09 0.92 -21.53
C ASP A 119 -8.05 -0.02 -20.91
N VAL A 120 -7.28 -0.73 -21.71
CA VAL A 120 -6.22 -1.61 -21.21
C VAL A 120 -5.17 -0.82 -20.41
N TYR A 121 -4.77 0.35 -20.89
CA TYR A 121 -3.83 1.23 -20.20
C TYR A 121 -4.36 1.74 -18.85
N ASP A 122 -5.62 2.15 -18.81
CA ASP A 122 -6.24 2.71 -17.61
C ASP A 122 -6.31 1.69 -16.46
N PHE A 123 -6.54 0.42 -16.77
CA PHE A 123 -6.71 -0.64 -15.78
C PHE A 123 -5.44 -1.47 -15.54
N TYR A 124 -4.60 -1.68 -16.55
CA TYR A 124 -3.48 -2.62 -16.50
C TYR A 124 -2.11 -1.96 -16.69
N GLY A 125 -2.09 -0.67 -17.04
CA GLY A 125 -0.88 0.10 -17.22
C GLY A 125 -0.25 -0.08 -18.60
N GLU A 126 0.95 0.48 -18.76
CA GLU A 126 1.65 0.57 -20.04
C GLU A 126 2.04 -0.79 -20.61
N ASP A 127 2.59 -1.68 -19.78
CA ASP A 127 3.17 -2.95 -20.25
C ASP A 127 2.14 -3.85 -20.96
N ASP A 128 0.88 -3.80 -20.51
CA ASP A 128 -0.20 -4.57 -21.11
C ASP A 128 -0.83 -3.84 -22.31
N ALA A 129 -0.87 -2.51 -22.28
CA ALA A 129 -1.39 -1.70 -23.41
C ALA A 129 -0.50 -1.77 -24.66
N LEU A 130 0.80 -2.04 -24.49
CA LEU A 130 1.76 -2.16 -25.59
C LEU A 130 1.87 -3.59 -26.16
N LYS A 131 1.19 -4.59 -25.60
CA LYS A 131 1.18 -5.96 -26.15
C LYS A 131 0.27 -6.04 -27.39
N GLU A 132 0.76 -6.64 -28.47
CA GLU A 132 0.01 -6.73 -29.73
C GLU A 132 -1.27 -7.59 -29.63
N GLU A 133 -2.29 -7.20 -30.40
CA GLU A 133 -3.69 -7.65 -30.35
C GLU A 133 -3.93 -9.15 -30.62
N GLY A 134 -2.92 -9.91 -31.06
CA GLY A 134 -3.10 -11.27 -31.58
C GLY A 134 -3.20 -12.42 -30.57
N LYS A 135 -2.98 -12.22 -29.26
CA LYS A 135 -2.95 -13.31 -28.25
C LYS A 135 -3.65 -13.00 -26.91
N ALA A 136 -4.23 -11.82 -26.75
CA ALA A 136 -4.38 -11.22 -25.43
C ALA A 136 -5.71 -11.49 -24.70
N GLN A 137 -6.83 -11.67 -25.39
CA GLN A 137 -8.13 -11.40 -24.74
C GLN A 137 -8.69 -12.49 -23.81
N SER A 138 -8.25 -13.75 -23.94
CA SER A 138 -8.66 -14.84 -23.02
C SER A 138 -7.58 -15.23 -22.02
N SER A 139 -6.32 -14.87 -22.31
CA SER A 139 -5.18 -15.09 -21.40
C SER A 139 -5.01 -13.93 -20.42
N SER A 140 -5.53 -12.73 -20.75
CA SER A 140 -5.51 -11.54 -19.91
C SER A 140 -6.31 -11.72 -18.62
N ASP A 141 -7.56 -12.18 -18.70
CA ASP A 141 -8.46 -12.16 -17.55
C ASP A 141 -8.05 -13.19 -16.48
N LEU A 142 -7.58 -14.36 -16.91
CA LEU A 142 -6.99 -15.35 -15.99
C LEU A 142 -5.64 -14.87 -15.44
N GLY A 143 -4.81 -14.24 -16.28
CA GLY A 143 -3.57 -13.59 -15.85
C GLY A 143 -3.80 -12.50 -14.79
N GLN A 144 -4.88 -11.74 -14.93
CA GLN A 144 -5.26 -10.69 -13.98
C GLN A 144 -5.69 -11.28 -12.65
N ILE A 145 -6.62 -12.24 -12.66
CA ILE A 145 -7.11 -12.90 -11.44
C ILE A 145 -5.94 -13.58 -10.72
N THR A 146 -5.05 -14.25 -11.45
CA THR A 146 -3.87 -14.89 -10.87
C THR A 146 -2.89 -13.87 -10.30
N SER A 147 -2.64 -12.75 -10.96
CA SER A 147 -1.77 -11.68 -10.45
C SER A 147 -2.33 -11.05 -9.17
N LEU A 148 -3.62 -10.70 -9.14
CA LEU A 148 -4.32 -10.16 -7.98
C LEU A 148 -4.28 -11.16 -6.83
N LEU A 149 -4.74 -12.39 -7.05
CA LEU A 149 -4.75 -13.41 -6.00
C LEU A 149 -3.33 -13.72 -5.49
N SER A 150 -2.35 -13.80 -6.38
CA SER A 150 -0.96 -14.09 -5.98
C SER A 150 -0.41 -13.03 -5.04
N TYR A 151 -0.65 -11.74 -5.31
CA TYR A 151 -0.20 -10.65 -4.45
C TYR A 151 -0.78 -10.77 -3.04
N TYR A 152 -2.10 -10.91 -2.92
CA TYR A 152 -2.76 -10.99 -1.62
C TYR A 152 -2.48 -12.29 -0.88
N VAL A 153 -2.34 -13.42 -1.58
CA VAL A 153 -1.97 -14.70 -0.96
C VAL A 153 -0.55 -14.62 -0.41
N VAL A 154 0.41 -14.13 -1.21
CA VAL A 154 1.80 -13.98 -0.75
C VAL A 154 1.87 -13.03 0.44
N TRP A 155 1.17 -11.88 0.38
CA TRP A 155 1.12 -10.96 1.51
C TRP A 155 0.38 -11.52 2.72
N ALA A 156 -0.66 -12.35 2.55
CA ALA A 156 -1.33 -13.01 3.68
C ALA A 156 -0.40 -13.98 4.41
N ILE A 157 0.40 -14.75 3.66
CA ILE A 157 1.45 -15.63 4.21
C ILE A 157 2.56 -14.80 4.85
N LEU A 158 3.03 -13.75 4.20
CA LEU A 158 4.09 -12.90 4.74
C LEU A 158 3.63 -12.17 6.01
N THR A 159 2.39 -11.69 6.03
CA THR A 159 1.77 -11.09 7.22
C THR A 159 1.72 -12.10 8.36
N TYR A 160 1.38 -13.36 8.08
CA TYR A 160 1.44 -14.43 9.07
C TYR A 160 2.84 -14.54 9.67
N VAL A 161 3.85 -14.75 8.81
CA VAL A 161 5.24 -14.96 9.21
C VAL A 161 5.79 -13.78 10.00
N LEU A 162 5.54 -12.55 9.54
CA LEU A 162 6.01 -11.33 10.20
C LEU A 162 5.31 -11.04 11.53
N THR A 163 4.11 -11.59 11.76
CA THR A 163 3.33 -11.40 13.00
C THR A 163 3.32 -12.63 13.92
N LEU A 164 4.10 -13.69 13.63
CA LEU A 164 4.18 -14.90 14.46
C LEU A 164 4.59 -14.61 15.91
N GLY A 165 5.39 -13.58 16.14
CA GLY A 165 5.83 -13.15 17.48
C GLY A 165 4.96 -12.06 18.11
N ASP A 166 3.93 -11.59 17.41
CA ASP A 166 3.05 -10.51 17.87
C ASP A 166 1.72 -11.08 18.42
N ALA A 167 1.00 -10.24 19.17
CA ALA A 167 -0.27 -10.59 19.79
C ALA A 167 -1.38 -10.91 18.74
N PRO A 168 -2.39 -11.73 19.10
CA PRO A 168 -3.44 -12.13 18.16
C PRO A 168 -4.23 -10.94 17.59
N ASP A 169 -4.47 -9.89 18.38
CA ASP A 169 -5.21 -8.70 17.94
C ASP A 169 -4.49 -7.92 16.83
N VAL A 170 -3.16 -7.84 16.94
CA VAL A 170 -2.29 -7.17 15.96
C VAL A 170 -2.36 -7.88 14.61
N ARG A 171 -2.32 -9.20 14.67
CA ARG A 171 -2.43 -10.05 13.49
C ARG A 171 -3.83 -9.91 12.87
N ALA A 172 -4.89 -9.85 13.68
CA ALA A 172 -6.24 -9.59 13.20
C ALA A 172 -6.35 -8.23 12.49
N TRP A 173 -5.76 -7.17 13.03
CA TRP A 173 -5.73 -5.85 12.39
C TRP A 173 -4.98 -5.86 11.06
N ALA A 174 -3.82 -6.51 10.99
CA ALA A 174 -3.06 -6.63 9.75
C ALA A 174 -3.86 -7.37 8.67
N TYR A 175 -4.52 -8.49 9.01
CA TYR A 175 -5.40 -9.20 8.08
C TYR A 175 -6.63 -8.38 7.68
N SER A 176 -7.22 -7.62 8.60
CA SER A 176 -8.36 -6.76 8.29
C SER A 176 -8.00 -5.69 7.25
N GLY A 177 -6.80 -5.11 7.35
CA GLY A 177 -6.28 -4.20 6.32
C GLY A 177 -6.03 -4.90 4.99
N CYS A 178 -5.44 -6.10 5.01
CA CYS A 178 -5.22 -6.88 3.78
C CYS A 178 -6.53 -7.18 3.05
N LEU A 179 -7.55 -7.61 3.81
CA LEU A 179 -8.89 -7.89 3.29
C LEU A 179 -9.58 -6.63 2.77
N LEU A 180 -9.48 -5.51 3.48
CA LEU A 180 -10.05 -4.23 3.05
C LEU A 180 -9.44 -3.80 1.72
N MET A 181 -8.11 -3.92 1.58
CA MET A 181 -7.40 -3.58 0.35
C MET A 181 -7.83 -4.46 -0.81
N LEU A 182 -7.93 -5.77 -0.60
CA LEU A 182 -8.44 -6.73 -1.59
C LEU A 182 -9.86 -6.36 -2.04
N VAL A 183 -10.76 -6.09 -1.08
CA VAL A 183 -12.14 -5.71 -1.37
C VAL A 183 -12.17 -4.39 -2.13
N ALA A 184 -11.36 -3.40 -1.74
CA ALA A 184 -11.30 -2.12 -2.42
C ALA A 184 -10.78 -2.26 -3.86
N GLU A 185 -9.74 -3.05 -4.10
CA GLU A 185 -9.23 -3.32 -5.45
C GLU A 185 -10.26 -4.03 -6.33
N ILE A 186 -10.94 -5.05 -5.80
CA ILE A 186 -12.06 -5.72 -6.48
C ILE A 186 -13.16 -4.71 -6.82
N ASN A 187 -13.54 -3.84 -5.88
CA ASN A 187 -14.57 -2.83 -6.13
C ASN A 187 -14.15 -1.81 -7.20
N ILE A 188 -12.91 -1.31 -7.14
CA ILE A 188 -12.40 -0.32 -8.10
C ILE A 188 -12.31 -0.93 -9.51
N THR A 189 -11.85 -2.18 -9.62
CA THR A 189 -11.69 -2.89 -10.90
C THR A 189 -13.03 -3.35 -11.48
N LEU A 190 -13.90 -3.98 -10.68
CA LEU A 190 -15.20 -4.47 -11.16
C LEU A 190 -16.23 -3.37 -11.38
N ALA A 191 -16.31 -2.37 -10.49
CA ALA A 191 -17.36 -1.36 -10.58
C ALA A 191 -17.06 -0.29 -11.65
N LYS A 192 -15.84 -0.27 -12.22
CA LYS A 192 -15.35 0.78 -13.14
C LYS A 192 -15.67 2.19 -12.63
N VAL A 193 -15.76 2.37 -11.30
CA VAL A 193 -16.05 3.67 -10.70
C VAL A 193 -14.79 4.49 -10.86
N GLY A 194 -14.77 5.33 -11.90
CA GLY A 194 -13.68 6.25 -12.13
C GLY A 194 -13.44 7.09 -10.87
N LEU A 195 -12.17 7.23 -10.49
CA LEU A 195 -11.77 8.14 -9.39
C LEU A 195 -12.46 9.51 -9.54
N SER A 196 -12.83 10.11 -8.40
CA SER A 196 -13.43 11.45 -8.38
C SER A 196 -12.54 12.47 -9.08
N LYS A 197 -13.13 13.14 -10.08
CA LYS A 197 -12.52 14.12 -10.99
C LYS A 197 -11.79 15.27 -10.28
N ALA A 198 -12.20 15.57 -9.05
CA ALA A 198 -11.68 16.70 -8.27
C ALA A 198 -10.30 16.44 -7.67
N PHE A 199 -9.96 15.17 -7.40
CA PHE A 199 -8.75 14.85 -6.64
C PHE A 199 -7.61 14.35 -7.53
N PHE A 200 -7.91 13.60 -8.60
CA PHE A 200 -6.88 12.94 -9.41
C PHE A 200 -7.23 12.90 -10.92
N PRO A 201 -7.03 14.01 -11.65
CA PRO A 201 -7.48 14.13 -13.05
C PRO A 201 -6.64 13.34 -14.07
N GLN A 202 -5.43 12.91 -13.68
CA GLN A 202 -4.44 12.28 -14.57
C GLN A 202 -3.99 10.89 -14.08
N ILE A 203 -4.44 10.44 -12.90
CA ILE A 203 -4.04 9.14 -12.32
C ILE A 203 -4.90 8.02 -12.90
N THR A 204 -4.27 6.94 -13.35
CA THR A 204 -4.96 5.76 -13.85
C THR A 204 -5.46 4.87 -12.70
N VAL A 205 -6.41 3.98 -13.00
CA VAL A 205 -6.85 2.99 -12.01
C VAL A 205 -5.69 2.08 -11.63
N TYR A 206 -4.86 1.70 -12.61
CA TYR A 206 -3.64 0.95 -12.39
C TYR A 206 -2.71 1.62 -11.36
N GLU A 207 -2.41 2.91 -11.54
CA GLU A 207 -1.53 3.65 -10.62
C GLU A 207 -2.11 3.76 -9.21
N LEU A 208 -3.42 3.93 -9.08
CA LEU A 208 -4.08 3.91 -7.76
C LEU A 208 -3.88 2.55 -7.08
N VAL A 209 -4.08 1.44 -7.80
CA VAL A 209 -3.89 0.09 -7.25
C VAL A 209 -2.43 -0.14 -6.86
N GLN A 210 -1.47 0.34 -7.66
CA GLN A 210 -0.04 0.28 -7.28
C GLN A 210 0.24 1.07 -6.00
N PHE A 211 -0.30 2.28 -5.87
CA PHE A 211 -0.19 3.07 -4.65
C PHE A 211 -0.80 2.36 -3.44
N MET A 212 -1.94 1.72 -3.63
CA MET A 212 -2.59 0.89 -2.62
C MET A 212 -1.68 -0.27 -2.17
N HIS A 213 -1.08 -1.00 -3.12
CA HIS A 213 -0.12 -2.06 -2.81
C HIS A 213 1.11 -1.52 -2.06
N LEU A 214 1.60 -0.34 -2.41
CA LEU A 214 2.71 0.31 -1.71
C LEU A 214 2.37 0.72 -0.26
N LEU A 215 1.10 1.01 0.03
CA LEU A 215 0.65 1.47 1.34
C LEU A 215 0.50 0.34 2.36
N TYR A 216 0.19 -0.88 1.92
CA TYR A 216 -0.10 -2.01 2.80
C TYR A 216 1.09 -2.40 3.73
N PRO A 217 2.35 -2.46 3.27
CA PRO A 217 3.46 -2.86 4.12
C PRO A 217 3.78 -1.84 5.25
N PRO A 218 3.79 -0.52 5.00
CA PRO A 218 3.83 0.47 6.07
C PRO A 218 2.66 0.34 7.05
N PHE A 219 1.44 0.11 6.54
CA PHE A 219 0.25 -0.09 7.37
C PHE A 219 0.42 -1.28 8.33
N MET A 220 0.84 -2.45 7.82
CA MET A 220 1.08 -3.64 8.64
C MET A 220 2.10 -3.37 9.74
N ASN A 221 3.21 -2.68 9.42
CA ASN A 221 4.22 -2.32 10.40
C ASN A 221 3.69 -1.30 11.44
N GLY A 222 2.79 -0.41 11.02
CA GLY A 222 2.02 0.45 11.91
C GLY A 222 1.18 -0.36 12.91
N CYS A 223 0.41 -1.35 12.44
CA CYS A 223 -0.35 -2.26 13.32
C CYS A 223 0.55 -2.94 14.34
N ARG A 224 1.71 -3.46 13.90
CA ARG A 224 2.71 -4.09 14.78
C ARG A 224 3.29 -3.13 15.81
N SER A 225 3.49 -1.87 15.44
CA SER A 225 3.95 -0.82 16.35
C SER A 225 2.91 -0.50 17.42
N MET A 226 1.64 -0.35 17.03
CA MET A 226 0.54 -0.10 17.98
C MET A 226 0.29 -1.30 18.90
N GLY A 227 0.35 -2.50 18.35
CA GLY A 227 0.17 -3.76 19.09
C GLY A 227 1.09 -3.93 20.29
N ALA A 228 2.37 -3.55 20.11
CA ALA A 228 3.37 -3.61 21.16
C ALA A 228 3.04 -2.70 22.35
N PHE A 229 2.26 -1.64 22.13
CA PHE A 229 1.85 -0.70 23.15
C PHE A 229 0.63 -1.18 23.94
N TYR A 230 -0.47 -1.46 23.24
CA TYR A 230 -1.74 -1.78 23.88
C TYR A 230 -1.70 -3.12 24.62
N VAL A 231 -1.12 -4.15 24.01
CA VAL A 231 -1.14 -5.50 24.61
C VAL A 231 -0.22 -5.61 25.81
N ARG A 232 0.95 -4.96 25.79
CA ARG A 232 1.84 -4.95 26.96
C ARG A 232 1.23 -4.21 28.14
N ASN A 233 0.52 -3.10 27.90
CA ASN A 233 -0.14 -2.37 28.98
C ASN A 233 -1.28 -3.18 29.58
N LEU A 234 -2.14 -3.78 28.75
CA LEU A 234 -3.24 -4.64 29.22
C LEU A 234 -2.74 -5.85 30.03
N VAL A 235 -1.70 -6.54 29.56
CA VAL A 235 -1.14 -7.69 30.29
C VAL A 235 -0.50 -7.25 31.60
N GLN A 236 0.21 -6.12 31.61
CA GLN A 236 0.82 -5.59 32.82
C GLN A 236 -0.22 -5.14 33.85
N GLU A 237 -1.23 -4.38 33.43
CA GLU A 237 -2.34 -3.95 34.28
C GLU A 237 -3.10 -5.14 34.86
N ASN A 238 -3.42 -6.15 34.03
CA ASN A 238 -4.07 -7.38 34.49
C ASN A 238 -3.21 -8.15 35.50
N TYR A 239 -1.89 -8.20 35.30
CA TYR A 239 -0.97 -8.84 36.23
C TYR A 239 -0.91 -8.09 37.56
N ASP A 240 -0.73 -6.77 37.53
CA ASP A 240 -0.63 -5.93 38.73
C ASP A 240 -1.95 -5.99 39.54
N LEU A 241 -3.10 -5.93 38.86
CA LEU A 241 -4.42 -6.12 39.49
C LEU A 241 -4.56 -7.51 40.12
N SER A 242 -4.06 -8.57 39.47
CA SER A 242 -4.08 -9.92 40.04
C SER A 242 -3.25 -10.05 41.32
N ILE A 243 -2.10 -9.37 41.37
CA ILE A 243 -1.24 -9.33 42.56
C ILE A 243 -1.91 -8.53 43.69
N GLU A 244 -2.57 -7.41 43.37
CA GLU A 244 -3.34 -6.62 44.34
C GLU A 244 -4.51 -7.43 44.92
N LEU A 245 -5.27 -8.14 44.09
CA LEU A 245 -6.35 -9.03 44.54
C LEU A 245 -5.82 -10.14 45.45
N LEU A 246 -4.69 -10.76 45.12
CA LEU A 246 -4.06 -11.78 45.96
C LEU A 246 -3.59 -11.21 47.31
N LYS A 247 -3.04 -9.99 47.32
CA LYS A 247 -2.67 -9.29 48.57
C LYS A 247 -3.89 -8.98 49.43
N SER A 248 -4.96 -8.46 48.82
CA SER A 248 -6.21 -8.14 49.52
C SER A 248 -6.86 -9.40 50.12
N ASN A 249 -6.84 -10.52 49.40
CA ASN A 249 -7.41 -11.79 49.89
C ASN A 249 -6.59 -12.39 51.05
N LYS A 250 -5.26 -12.26 51.03
CA LYS A 250 -4.38 -12.63 52.16
C LYS A 250 -4.59 -11.76 53.41
N VAL A 251 -4.94 -10.48 53.23
CA VAL A 251 -5.28 -9.56 54.34
C VAL A 251 -6.68 -9.84 54.89
N GLY A 252 -7.64 -10.21 54.02
CA GLY A 252 -8.98 -10.64 54.44
C GLY A 252 -9.00 -11.95 55.23
N THR A 253 -8.06 -12.87 54.96
CA THR A 253 -7.95 -14.15 55.69
C THR A 253 -7.23 -14.07 57.03
N THR A 254 -6.47 -13.00 57.29
CA THR A 254 -5.83 -12.73 58.59
C THR A 254 -6.72 -11.91 59.53
N SER A 255 -7.85 -11.40 59.02
CA SER A 255 -8.82 -10.59 59.78
C SER A 255 -10.21 -11.25 59.75
N SER A 256 -10.44 -12.19 60.67
CA SER A 256 -11.74 -12.81 61.03
C SER A 256 -11.99 -14.24 60.53
N PRO A 257 -12.10 -15.24 61.44
CA PRO A 257 -12.49 -16.62 61.13
C PRO A 257 -14.01 -16.82 60.93
N TYR A 258 -14.78 -15.77 60.64
CA TYR A 258 -16.23 -15.86 60.46
C TYR A 258 -16.71 -15.04 59.26
N LEU A 259 -16.63 -15.57 58.03
CA LEU A 259 -17.54 -15.20 56.96
C LEU A 259 -17.61 -16.28 55.89
N ILE A 260 -18.34 -17.32 56.29
CA ILE A 260 -18.98 -18.32 55.45
C ILE A 260 -20.13 -17.64 54.68
N PHE A 261 -20.30 -18.02 53.40
CA PHE A 261 -21.39 -17.70 52.47
C PHE A 261 -21.52 -16.24 51.97
N LEU A 262 -21.43 -16.05 50.65
CA LEU A 262 -22.56 -15.70 49.77
C LEU A 262 -22.08 -15.46 48.31
N TYR A 263 -22.26 -16.46 47.45
CA TYR A 263 -22.37 -16.29 46.00
C TYR A 263 -23.86 -16.38 45.65
N PRO A 264 -24.46 -15.44 44.91
CA PRO A 264 -25.57 -15.76 44.05
C PRO A 264 -25.03 -16.01 42.63
N ARG A 265 -25.30 -17.23 42.14
CA ARG A 265 -25.44 -17.48 40.70
C ARG A 265 -26.55 -16.57 40.17
N LEU A 266 -26.29 -15.90 39.05
CA LEU A 266 -27.15 -15.83 37.85
C LEU A 266 -26.40 -15.08 36.75
#